data_AF-A0A7G3ZYT5-F1
#
_entry.id   AF-A0A7G3ZYT5-F1
#
_cell.length_a   1.000
_cell.length_b   1.000
_cell.length_c   1.000
_cell.angle_alpha   90.00
_cell.angle_beta   90.00
_cell.angle_gamma   90.00
#
_symmetry.space_group_name_H-M   'P 1'
#
loop_
_entity.id
_entity.type
_entity.pdbx_description
1 polymer ?
#
loop_
_entity_poly.entity_id
_entity_poly.type
_entity_poly.pdbx_seq_one_letter_code
_entity_poly.pdbx_strand_id
1 'polypeptide(L)'
;MFLRGAKYLGAATMGAGALYLTQQTVEYQSLQQKMKKMQTVPEITPAIIDAQEKNWLIFGRQSPGYVRDTEKTPKGHLHDKINATSLWIKGMGTQLDNEKHYDLFERSDFKVELFSKEEGAACVRVPPEKMLSDDLSTIKDDDLFEVGFARKQGFADITQKSPFYHSSIGLRKISEKDLPDSKFVVLTGQEIKEVIERTNKTICDPQHCDLYSSNCYSASTYATAEIIKILHERGGAVDKEDLQAVAEVLAKRALDNFGRGVSNNSVVSVQLTSSIPQILQEHGLGEALKSEKANTIKLGNSTE
;
A
#
# COMPACT_ATOMS: atom_id res chain seq x y z
N MET A 1 36.99 48.10 -24.98
CA MET A 1 36.55 48.95 -23.86
C MET A 1 35.09 48.61 -23.58
N PHE A 2 34.83 48.03 -22.39
CA PHE A 2 33.55 47.82 -21.67
C PHE A 2 32.23 48.04 -22.41
N LEU A 3 31.28 47.09 -22.45
CA LEU A 3 30.52 46.63 -21.28
C LEU A 3 29.97 45.20 -21.45
N ARG A 4 30.38 44.32 -20.54
CA ARG A 4 29.64 43.12 -20.14
C ARG A 4 28.43 43.59 -19.34
N GLY A 5 27.22 43.40 -19.87
CA GLY A 5 25.96 43.68 -19.19
C GLY A 5 25.29 42.40 -18.69
N ALA A 6 25.50 42.10 -17.41
CA ALA A 6 24.69 41.29 -16.49
C ALA A 6 23.71 40.24 -17.08
N LYS A 7 24.13 38.96 -17.07
CA LYS A 7 23.23 37.80 -16.92
C LYS A 7 23.35 37.25 -15.48
N TYR A 8 22.91 38.02 -14.50
CA TYR A 8 22.76 37.56 -13.11
C TYR A 8 21.57 38.30 -12.46
N LEU A 9 20.35 37.95 -12.88
CA LEU A 9 19.09 38.29 -12.22
C LEU A 9 18.10 37.15 -12.55
N GLY A 10 17.55 36.37 -11.62
CA GLY A 10 17.72 36.35 -10.18
C GLY A 10 17.69 34.91 -9.68
N ALA A 11 18.71 34.55 -8.89
CA ALA A 11 18.56 33.50 -7.91
C ALA A 11 17.70 34.09 -6.79
N ALA A 12 16.38 34.06 -6.99
CA ALA A 12 15.42 34.42 -5.96
C ALA A 12 15.67 33.49 -4.77
N THR A 13 15.78 34.07 -3.59
CA THR A 13 15.77 33.37 -2.31
C THR A 13 14.47 32.58 -2.19
N MET A 14 14.44 31.36 -2.71
CA MET A 14 13.36 30.44 -2.46
C MET A 14 13.39 30.16 -0.96
N GLY A 15 12.41 30.69 -0.23
CA GLY A 15 12.26 30.37 1.19
C GLY A 15 12.14 28.86 1.37
N ALA A 16 12.46 28.36 2.57
CA ALA A 16 12.48 26.94 2.87
C ALA A 16 11.19 26.19 2.44
N GLY A 17 10.03 26.86 2.54
CA GLY A 17 8.76 26.29 2.08
C GLY A 17 8.68 26.07 0.56
N ALA A 18 9.21 26.97 -0.25
CA ALA A 18 9.25 26.80 -1.71
C ALA A 18 10.20 25.67 -2.11
N LEU A 19 11.37 25.58 -1.45
CA LEU A 19 12.32 24.48 -1.66
C LEU A 19 11.68 23.13 -1.29
N TYR A 20 10.98 23.05 -0.16
CA TYR A 20 10.28 21.84 0.27
C TYR A 20 9.21 21.41 -0.75
N LEU A 21 8.38 22.34 -1.25
CA LEU A 21 7.36 22.02 -2.24
C LEU A 21 7.97 21.56 -3.57
N THR A 22 9.07 22.18 -4.01
CA THR A 22 9.82 21.74 -5.20
C THR A 22 10.36 20.34 -5.01
N GLN A 23 10.97 20.04 -3.86
CA GLN A 23 11.46 18.70 -3.54
C GLN A 23 10.33 17.66 -3.58
N GLN A 24 9.20 17.92 -2.92
CA GLN A 24 8.03 17.02 -2.92
C GLN A 24 7.50 16.78 -4.35
N THR A 25 7.50 17.81 -5.19
CA THR A 25 7.09 17.67 -6.60
C THR A 25 8.04 16.76 -7.39
N VAL A 26 9.35 16.92 -7.19
CA VAL A 26 10.37 16.07 -7.84
C VAL A 26 10.26 14.62 -7.38
N GLU A 27 10.10 14.39 -6.07
CA GLU A 27 9.92 13.06 -5.48
C GLU A 27 8.67 12.37 -6.05
N TYR A 28 7.54 13.09 -6.13
CA TYR A 28 6.31 12.56 -6.70
C TYR A 28 6.44 12.23 -8.20
N GLN A 29 7.07 13.11 -8.99
CA GLN A 29 7.32 12.85 -10.40
C GLN A 29 8.21 11.63 -10.62
N SER A 30 9.26 11.48 -9.81
CA SER A 30 10.13 10.30 -9.84
C SER A 30 9.35 9.03 -9.50
N LEU A 31 8.52 9.06 -8.45
CA LEU A 31 7.64 7.96 -8.09
C LEU A 31 6.70 7.60 -9.24
N GLN A 32 6.00 8.57 -9.83
CA GLN A 32 5.12 8.34 -10.98
C GLN A 32 5.82 7.65 -12.14
N GLN A 33 7.02 8.11 -12.51
CA GLN A 33 7.79 7.50 -13.61
C GLN A 33 8.14 6.04 -13.30
N LYS A 34 8.53 5.74 -12.07
CA LYS A 34 8.86 4.37 -11.65
C LYS A 34 7.62 3.47 -11.59
N MET A 35 6.50 3.97 -11.08
CA MET A 35 5.25 3.21 -11.02
C MET A 35 4.71 2.91 -12.42
N LYS A 36 4.80 3.86 -13.36
CA LYS A 36 4.42 3.64 -14.77
C LYS A 36 5.20 2.50 -15.43
N LYS A 37 6.47 2.28 -15.07
CA LYS A 37 7.27 1.17 -15.60
C LYS A 37 6.87 -0.21 -15.08
N MET A 38 6.16 -0.26 -13.95
CA MET A 38 5.61 -1.51 -13.39
C MET A 38 4.21 -1.80 -13.92
N GLN A 39 3.53 -0.82 -14.50
CA GLN A 39 2.21 -1.00 -15.12
C GLN A 39 2.38 -1.48 -16.56
N THR A 40 1.77 -2.61 -16.88
CA THR A 40 1.72 -3.14 -18.26
C THR A 40 0.35 -2.95 -18.91
N VAL A 41 -0.69 -2.74 -18.10
CA VAL A 41 -2.09 -2.62 -18.55
C VAL A 41 -2.56 -1.16 -18.44
N PRO A 42 -3.31 -0.63 -19.43
CA PRO A 42 -3.92 0.70 -19.35
C PRO A 42 -4.88 0.82 -18.17
N GLU A 43 -5.06 2.03 -17.63
CA GLU A 43 -6.03 2.25 -16.57
C GLU A 43 -7.47 2.11 -17.09
N ILE A 44 -8.09 0.97 -16.77
CA ILE A 44 -9.51 0.72 -16.98
C ILE A 44 -10.24 1.11 -15.70
N THR A 45 -11.39 1.79 -15.84
CA THR A 45 -12.30 1.99 -14.70
C THR A 45 -13.10 0.70 -14.50
N PRO A 46 -12.83 -0.09 -13.44
CA PRO A 46 -13.52 -1.36 -13.26
C PRO A 46 -14.99 -1.11 -12.90
N ALA A 47 -15.86 -2.06 -13.30
CA ALA A 47 -17.21 -2.12 -12.76
C ALA A 47 -17.16 -2.26 -11.22
N ILE A 48 -18.13 -1.69 -10.52
CA ILE A 48 -18.27 -1.86 -9.07
C ILE A 48 -19.42 -2.83 -8.83
N ILE A 49 -19.14 -3.92 -8.12
CA ILE A 49 -20.12 -4.92 -7.69
C ILE A 49 -20.19 -4.96 -6.16
N ASP A 50 -21.33 -5.35 -5.60
CA ASP A 50 -21.49 -5.47 -4.16
C ASP A 50 -21.03 -6.83 -3.64
N ALA A 51 -20.42 -6.85 -2.46
CA ALA A 51 -20.14 -8.06 -1.73
C ALA A 51 -21.46 -8.79 -1.39
N GLN A 52 -21.62 -10.00 -1.91
CA GLN A 52 -22.84 -10.79 -1.72
C GLN A 52 -22.88 -11.46 -0.34
N GLU A 53 -21.72 -11.87 0.18
CA GLU A 53 -21.60 -12.67 1.39
C GLU A 53 -20.84 -11.95 2.50
N LYS A 54 -21.09 -12.40 3.74
CA LYS A 54 -20.36 -11.94 4.92
C LYS A 54 -19.09 -12.77 5.11
N ASN A 55 -18.09 -12.53 4.27
CA ASN A 55 -16.82 -13.27 4.24
C ASN A 55 -15.61 -12.36 4.02
N TRP A 56 -15.74 -11.05 4.26
CA TRP A 56 -14.66 -10.09 4.03
C TRP A 56 -13.96 -9.68 5.31
N LEU A 57 -12.65 -9.92 5.41
CA LEU A 57 -11.82 -9.32 6.45
C LEU A 57 -11.04 -8.17 5.82
N ILE A 58 -11.14 -6.96 6.38
CA ILE A 58 -10.38 -5.81 5.89
C ILE A 58 -9.50 -5.32 7.03
N PHE A 59 -8.21 -5.20 6.80
CA PHE A 59 -7.27 -4.78 7.82
C PHE A 59 -6.36 -3.66 7.33
N GLY A 60 -6.08 -2.71 8.20
CA GLY A 60 -5.28 -1.54 7.87
C GLY A 60 -4.73 -0.89 9.11
N ARG A 61 -3.76 0.00 8.91
CA ARG A 61 -3.17 0.76 10.01
C ARG A 61 -4.11 1.89 10.38
N GLN A 62 -4.43 1.96 11.66
CA GLN A 62 -5.34 2.97 12.20
C GLN A 62 -4.58 4.23 12.59
N SER A 63 -5.16 5.40 12.33
CA SER A 63 -4.60 6.65 12.83
C SER A 63 -4.93 6.84 14.31
N PRO A 64 -4.01 7.39 15.12
CA PRO A 64 -4.30 7.78 16.49
C PRO A 64 -5.53 8.71 16.53
N GLY A 65 -6.52 8.40 17.37
CA GLY A 65 -7.72 9.23 17.53
C GLY A 65 -8.98 8.75 16.79
N TYR A 66 -8.89 7.71 15.96
CA TYR A 66 -10.12 7.00 15.54
C TYR A 66 -10.72 6.30 16.76
N VAL A 67 -11.97 6.66 17.08
CA VAL A 67 -12.68 6.08 18.22
C VAL A 67 -13.06 4.66 17.87
N ARG A 68 -12.37 3.71 18.49
CA ARG A 68 -12.79 2.31 18.51
C ARG A 68 -14.10 2.22 19.29
N ASP A 69 -15.07 1.49 18.76
CA ASP A 69 -16.27 1.17 19.53
C ASP A 69 -15.94 0.08 20.56
N THR A 70 -15.53 0.53 21.75
CA THR A 70 -15.12 -0.37 22.85
C THR A 70 -16.27 -1.19 23.42
N GLU A 71 -17.51 -0.77 23.21
CA GLU A 71 -18.70 -1.53 23.61
C GLU A 71 -18.99 -2.66 22.63
N LYS A 72 -18.82 -2.42 21.31
CA LYS A 72 -19.03 -3.44 20.27
C LYS A 72 -17.88 -4.44 20.15
N THR A 73 -16.66 -4.10 20.53
CA THR A 73 -15.52 -5.04 20.44
C THR A 73 -14.48 -4.84 21.54
N PRO A 74 -14.70 -5.42 22.74
CA PRO A 74 -13.78 -5.27 23.86
C PRO A 74 -12.50 -6.09 23.64
N LYS A 75 -11.38 -5.40 23.41
CA LYS A 75 -10.05 -6.01 23.29
C LYS A 75 -9.22 -5.84 24.56
N GLY A 76 -9.67 -6.45 25.66
CA GLY A 76 -8.95 -6.42 26.94
C GLY A 76 -7.46 -6.74 26.81
N HIS A 77 -7.12 -7.80 26.05
CA HIS A 77 -5.74 -8.27 25.88
C HIS A 77 -4.82 -7.33 25.06
N LEU A 78 -5.37 -6.60 24.08
CA LEU A 78 -4.62 -5.62 23.28
C LEU A 78 -4.50 -4.30 24.05
N HIS A 79 -5.54 -3.91 24.79
CA HIS A 79 -5.43 -2.85 25.79
C HIS A 79 -4.39 -3.18 26.86
N ASP A 80 -4.25 -4.42 27.31
CA ASP A 80 -3.23 -4.80 28.29
C ASP A 80 -1.82 -4.70 27.71
N LYS A 81 -1.59 -5.11 26.46
CA LYS A 81 -0.30 -4.89 25.76
C LYS A 81 0.01 -3.41 25.51
N ILE A 82 -1.01 -2.63 25.11
CA ILE A 82 -0.90 -1.18 24.87
C ILE A 82 -0.76 -0.41 26.19
N ASN A 83 -1.36 -0.89 27.29
CA ASN A 83 -1.27 -0.29 28.63
C ASN A 83 0.00 -0.68 29.37
N ALA A 84 0.57 -1.86 29.07
CA ALA A 84 1.89 -2.26 29.55
C ALA A 84 3.04 -1.49 28.88
N THR A 85 2.77 -0.76 27.80
CA THR A 85 3.74 0.11 27.12
C THR A 85 3.54 1.57 27.55
N SER A 86 4.64 2.30 27.72
CA SER A 86 4.61 3.66 28.29
C SER A 86 3.69 4.60 27.50
N LEU A 87 3.04 5.56 28.17
CA LEU A 87 2.12 6.56 27.57
C LEU A 87 2.68 7.30 26.34
N TRP A 88 4.01 7.40 26.21
CA TRP A 88 4.69 7.98 25.06
C TRP A 88 4.65 7.08 23.80
N ILE A 89 4.55 5.75 23.99
CA ILE A 89 4.43 4.73 22.94
C ILE A 89 2.98 4.60 22.43
N LYS A 90 1.98 4.92 23.26
CA LYS A 90 0.55 4.82 22.89
C LYS A 90 0.17 5.72 21.70
N GLY A 91 0.86 6.85 21.52
CA GLY A 91 0.69 7.71 20.35
C GLY A 91 1.50 7.27 19.13
N MET A 92 2.46 6.36 19.29
CA MET A 92 3.42 5.99 18.24
C MET A 92 3.20 4.60 17.63
N GLY A 93 2.74 3.62 18.40
CA GLY A 93 2.52 2.26 17.91
C GLY A 93 1.07 2.03 17.50
N THR A 94 0.67 2.46 16.30
CA THR A 94 -0.59 1.95 15.72
C THR A 94 -0.29 0.74 14.87
N GLN A 95 -0.91 -0.40 15.20
CA GLN A 95 -0.75 -1.65 14.47
C GLN A 95 -1.81 -1.80 13.38
N LEU A 96 -1.58 -2.75 12.48
CA LEU A 96 -2.64 -3.27 11.61
C LEU A 96 -3.73 -3.90 12.49
N ASP A 97 -4.97 -3.49 12.27
CA ASP A 97 -6.14 -4.05 12.96
C ASP A 97 -7.30 -4.22 11.97
N ASN A 98 -8.30 -5.00 12.36
CA ASN A 98 -9.52 -5.18 11.58
C ASN A 98 -10.32 -3.87 11.53
N GLU A 99 -10.56 -3.37 10.33
CA GLU A 99 -11.31 -2.13 10.06
C GLU A 99 -12.76 -2.20 10.58
N LYS A 100 -13.31 -3.42 10.77
CA LYS A 100 -14.66 -3.62 11.30
C LYS A 100 -14.84 -3.07 12.72
N HIS A 101 -13.76 -2.89 13.48
CA HIS A 101 -13.83 -2.45 14.89
C HIS A 101 -13.83 -0.92 15.06
N TYR A 102 -13.75 -0.18 13.97
CA TYR A 102 -13.65 1.28 13.99
C TYR A 102 -14.93 1.87 13.42
N ASP A 103 -15.37 3.00 13.97
CA ASP A 103 -16.52 3.73 13.43
C ASP A 103 -16.07 4.42 12.14
N LEU A 104 -16.37 3.78 11.01
CA LEU A 104 -15.98 4.25 9.69
C LEU A 104 -17.03 5.26 9.22
N PHE A 105 -16.57 6.44 8.77
CA PHE A 105 -17.43 7.51 8.23
C PHE A 105 -18.68 6.98 7.51
N GLU A 106 -19.86 7.37 7.98
CA GLU A 106 -21.11 7.03 7.32
C GLU A 106 -21.00 7.32 5.81
N ARG A 107 -21.48 6.40 4.97
CA ARG A 107 -21.44 6.50 3.49
C ARG A 107 -20.04 6.32 2.89
N SER A 108 -19.09 5.75 3.62
CA SER A 108 -17.77 5.38 3.09
C SER A 108 -17.54 3.87 3.19
N ASP A 109 -18.09 3.13 2.21
CA ASP A 109 -17.81 1.70 2.07
C ASP A 109 -16.41 1.49 1.49
N PHE A 110 -15.77 0.38 1.87
CA PHE A 110 -14.53 -0.04 1.23
C PHE A 110 -14.81 -0.52 -0.20
N LYS A 111 -13.92 -0.15 -1.11
CA LYS A 111 -13.82 -0.66 -2.46
C LYS A 111 -12.54 -1.48 -2.55
N VAL A 112 -12.67 -2.78 -2.77
CA VAL A 112 -11.55 -3.72 -2.85
C VAL A 112 -11.26 -4.04 -4.31
N GLU A 113 -10.05 -3.73 -4.74
CA GLU A 113 -9.49 -4.16 -6.03
C GLU A 113 -8.71 -5.44 -5.76
N LEU A 114 -9.34 -6.59 -6.01
CA LEU A 114 -8.69 -7.89 -5.91
C LEU A 114 -7.51 -7.95 -6.89
N PHE A 115 -6.42 -8.59 -6.47
CA PHE A 115 -5.28 -8.82 -7.35
C PHE A 115 -5.69 -9.87 -8.39
N SER A 116 -5.99 -9.40 -9.60
CA SER A 116 -6.55 -10.18 -10.69
C SER A 116 -5.54 -10.34 -11.82
N LYS A 117 -5.47 -11.55 -12.36
CA LYS A 117 -4.72 -11.89 -13.59
C LYS A 117 -5.45 -11.44 -14.85
N GLU A 118 -6.75 -11.17 -14.74
CA GLU A 118 -7.60 -10.68 -15.82
C GLU A 118 -7.72 -9.16 -15.78
N GLU A 119 -7.62 -8.53 -16.96
CA GLU A 119 -7.86 -7.11 -17.13
C GLU A 119 -9.33 -6.73 -16.85
N GLY A 120 -9.54 -5.59 -16.19
CA GLY A 120 -10.89 -5.06 -15.99
C GLY A 120 -11.73 -5.81 -14.96
N ALA A 121 -11.11 -6.66 -14.12
CA ALA A 121 -11.81 -7.30 -13.00
C ALA A 121 -12.58 -6.28 -12.15
N ALA A 122 -13.80 -6.65 -11.77
CA ALA A 122 -14.68 -5.78 -11.01
C ALA A 122 -14.08 -5.46 -9.63
N CYS A 123 -14.27 -4.22 -9.20
CA CYS A 123 -13.98 -3.80 -7.85
C CYS A 123 -15.17 -4.15 -6.95
N VAL A 124 -14.90 -4.71 -5.78
CA VAL A 124 -15.95 -5.13 -4.85
C VAL A 124 -16.18 -4.03 -3.81
N ARG A 125 -17.40 -3.50 -3.75
CA ARG A 125 -17.85 -2.68 -2.63
C ARG A 125 -18.23 -3.58 -1.46
N VAL A 126 -17.58 -3.37 -0.33
CA VAL A 126 -17.76 -4.15 0.90
C VAL A 126 -18.38 -3.23 1.96
N PRO A 127 -19.70 -3.31 2.16
CA PRO A 127 -20.36 -2.56 3.23
C PRO A 127 -20.07 -3.23 4.60
N PRO A 128 -20.19 -2.48 5.72
CA PRO A 128 -19.80 -2.98 7.03
C PRO A 128 -20.45 -4.31 7.44
N GLU A 129 -21.70 -4.58 7.09
CA GLU A 129 -22.41 -5.82 7.43
C GLU A 129 -21.85 -7.07 6.74
N LYS A 130 -21.11 -6.90 5.63
CA LYS A 130 -20.41 -7.98 4.92
C LYS A 130 -19.01 -8.25 5.47
N MET A 131 -18.52 -7.39 6.36
CA MET A 131 -17.23 -7.56 7.01
C MET A 131 -17.31 -8.55 8.18
N LEU A 132 -16.33 -9.43 8.25
CA LEU A 132 -16.01 -10.31 9.35
C LEU A 132 -15.51 -9.49 10.55
N SER A 133 -15.89 -9.91 11.75
CA SER A 133 -15.53 -9.22 13.01
C SER A 133 -14.37 -9.89 13.73
N ASP A 134 -13.81 -10.94 13.12
CA ASP A 134 -12.67 -11.72 13.60
C ASP A 134 -11.45 -10.84 13.90
N ASP A 135 -10.66 -11.28 14.88
CA ASP A 135 -9.36 -10.69 15.16
C ASP A 135 -8.33 -11.20 14.17
N LEU A 136 -7.34 -10.38 13.81
CA LEU A 136 -6.28 -10.82 12.91
C LEU A 136 -5.51 -12.02 13.47
N SER A 137 -5.44 -12.14 14.80
CA SER A 137 -4.83 -13.28 15.48
C SER A 137 -5.64 -14.58 15.40
N THR A 138 -6.92 -14.53 15.00
CA THR A 138 -7.79 -15.72 14.89
C THR A 138 -7.83 -16.30 13.47
N ILE A 139 -7.13 -15.69 12.50
CA ILE A 139 -6.90 -16.29 11.19
C ILE A 139 -6.24 -17.67 11.42
N LYS A 140 -6.73 -18.72 10.77
CA LYS A 140 -6.08 -20.03 10.82
C LYS A 140 -5.06 -20.15 9.71
N ASP A 141 -4.00 -20.93 9.92
CA ASP A 141 -2.90 -21.03 8.95
C ASP A 141 -3.34 -21.62 7.61
N ASP A 142 -4.32 -22.53 7.65
CA ASP A 142 -4.92 -23.24 6.51
C ASP A 142 -6.12 -22.51 5.87
N ASP A 143 -6.57 -21.39 6.43
CA ASP A 143 -7.59 -20.56 5.78
C ASP A 143 -7.05 -20.05 4.43
N LEU A 144 -7.90 -19.96 3.41
CA LEU A 144 -7.56 -19.41 2.10
C LEU A 144 -8.28 -18.07 1.86
N PHE A 145 -7.55 -17.12 1.30
CA PHE A 145 -8.06 -15.78 1.04
C PHE A 145 -7.73 -15.31 -0.37
N GLU A 146 -8.73 -14.78 -1.08
CA GLU A 146 -8.45 -13.89 -2.21
C GLU A 146 -8.11 -12.51 -1.68
N VAL A 147 -7.00 -11.97 -2.16
CA VAL A 147 -6.38 -10.77 -1.64
C VAL A 147 -6.56 -9.59 -2.58
N GLY A 148 -6.71 -8.40 -2.00
CA GLY A 148 -6.83 -7.16 -2.76
C GLY A 148 -6.45 -5.92 -1.97
N PHE A 149 -6.29 -4.82 -2.70
CA PHE A 149 -6.10 -3.51 -2.10
C PHE A 149 -7.46 -2.87 -1.82
N ALA A 150 -7.71 -2.52 -0.56
CA ALA A 150 -8.96 -1.90 -0.14
C ALA A 150 -8.75 -0.40 0.04
N ARG A 151 -9.71 0.39 -0.44
CA ARG A 151 -9.74 1.84 -0.19
C ARG A 151 -11.14 2.33 0.10
N LYS A 152 -11.24 3.33 0.96
CA LYS A 152 -12.49 4.06 1.21
C LYS A 152 -12.25 5.55 1.10
N GLN A 153 -13.28 6.31 0.71
CA GLN A 153 -13.16 7.74 0.52
C GLN A 153 -13.00 8.43 1.90
N GLY A 154 -11.93 9.19 2.08
CA GLY A 154 -11.74 10.06 3.25
C GLY A 154 -12.64 11.29 3.17
N PHE A 155 -13.10 11.78 4.32
CA PHE A 155 -14.02 12.93 4.43
C PHE A 155 -15.35 12.75 3.70
N ALA A 156 -15.82 11.52 3.52
CA ALA A 156 -17.06 11.20 2.80
C ALA A 156 -18.33 11.74 3.50
N ASP A 157 -18.25 11.92 4.81
CA ASP A 157 -19.22 12.57 5.68
C ASP A 157 -19.37 14.07 5.36
N ILE A 158 -18.30 14.71 4.90
CA ILE A 158 -18.28 16.13 4.50
C ILE A 158 -18.52 16.27 2.99
N THR A 159 -17.83 15.47 2.17
CA THR A 159 -17.88 15.55 0.71
C THR A 159 -17.56 14.22 0.03
N GLN A 160 -18.42 13.84 -0.93
CA GLN A 160 -18.19 12.68 -1.80
C GLN A 160 -17.17 12.95 -2.92
N LYS A 161 -16.61 14.16 -2.98
CA LYS A 161 -15.61 14.58 -3.99
C LYS A 161 -14.20 14.71 -3.41
N SER A 162 -13.96 14.20 -2.21
CA SER A 162 -12.62 14.20 -1.62
C SER A 162 -11.64 13.51 -2.58
N PRO A 163 -10.43 14.04 -2.78
CA PRO A 163 -9.39 13.34 -3.51
C PRO A 163 -8.63 12.35 -2.61
N PHE A 164 -8.94 12.32 -1.32
CA PHE A 164 -8.20 11.56 -0.32
C PHE A 164 -8.89 10.26 0.04
N TYR A 165 -8.11 9.20 0.15
CA TYR A 165 -8.54 7.87 0.52
C TYR A 165 -7.88 7.43 1.83
N HIS A 166 -8.57 6.56 2.56
CA HIS A 166 -7.97 5.66 3.54
C HIS A 166 -7.75 4.31 2.86
N SER A 167 -6.63 3.64 3.15
CA SER A 167 -6.28 2.36 2.54
C SER A 167 -6.05 1.25 3.56
N SER A 168 -6.35 0.04 3.11
CA SER A 168 -6.31 -1.20 3.87
C SER A 168 -6.02 -2.36 2.90
N ILE A 169 -5.84 -3.56 3.42
CA ILE A 169 -5.85 -4.80 2.65
C ILE A 169 -7.22 -5.46 2.81
N GLY A 170 -7.80 -5.90 1.71
CA GLY A 170 -9.06 -6.67 1.69
C GLY A 170 -8.78 -8.15 1.47
N LEU A 171 -9.39 -8.99 2.29
CA LEU A 171 -9.33 -10.44 2.23
C LEU A 171 -10.73 -11.01 2.08
N ARG A 172 -11.02 -11.68 0.97
CA ARG A 172 -12.22 -12.49 0.84
C ARG A 172 -11.89 -13.91 1.29
N LYS A 173 -12.44 -14.32 2.43
CA LYS A 173 -12.28 -15.68 2.93
C LYS A 173 -13.02 -16.65 2.01
N ILE A 174 -12.31 -17.66 1.51
CA ILE A 174 -12.89 -18.74 0.71
C ILE A 174 -13.50 -19.75 1.67
N SER A 175 -14.78 -20.07 1.49
CA SER A 175 -15.47 -21.04 2.34
C SER A 175 -15.12 -22.48 1.92
N GLU A 176 -15.34 -23.46 2.79
CA GLU A 176 -15.16 -24.89 2.45
C GLU A 176 -16.02 -25.35 1.26
N LYS A 177 -17.09 -24.61 0.93
CA LYS A 177 -18.03 -24.93 -0.15
C LYS A 177 -17.66 -24.24 -1.47
N ASP A 178 -16.75 -23.28 -1.42
CA ASP A 178 -16.30 -22.52 -2.57
C ASP A 178 -14.90 -22.96 -2.98
N LEU A 179 -14.61 -22.81 -4.27
CA LEU A 179 -13.25 -22.94 -4.76
C LEU A 179 -12.66 -21.53 -4.94
N PRO A 180 -11.35 -21.35 -4.73
CA PRO A 180 -10.67 -20.13 -5.16
C PRO A 180 -10.90 -19.90 -6.64
N ASP A 181 -11.26 -18.67 -7.03
CA ASP A 181 -11.34 -18.32 -8.44
C ASP A 181 -9.91 -18.16 -8.97
N SER A 182 -9.54 -18.94 -9.99
CA SER A 182 -8.17 -19.03 -10.50
C SER A 182 -7.63 -17.70 -11.04
N LYS A 183 -8.51 -16.74 -11.35
CA LYS A 183 -8.09 -15.42 -11.81
C LYS A 183 -7.57 -14.52 -10.69
N PHE A 184 -7.87 -14.83 -9.43
CA PHE A 184 -7.43 -14.00 -8.31
C PHE A 184 -6.22 -14.62 -7.62
N VAL A 185 -5.36 -13.75 -7.09
CA VAL A 185 -4.25 -14.18 -6.23
C VAL A 185 -4.82 -14.67 -4.91
N VAL A 186 -4.36 -15.84 -4.48
CA VAL A 186 -4.78 -16.49 -3.24
C VAL A 186 -3.59 -16.63 -2.31
N LEU A 187 -3.80 -16.29 -1.04
CA LEU A 187 -2.85 -16.53 0.04
C LEU A 187 -3.48 -17.39 1.13
N THR A 188 -2.64 -18.19 1.78
CA THR A 188 -2.96 -18.91 3.02
C THR A 188 -3.00 -17.95 4.20
N GLY A 189 -3.69 -18.34 5.28
CA GLY A 189 -3.72 -17.55 6.49
C GLY A 189 -2.35 -17.43 7.16
N GLN A 190 -1.46 -18.43 6.99
CA GLN A 190 -0.07 -18.34 7.43
C GLN A 190 0.66 -17.19 6.71
N GLU A 191 0.55 -17.12 5.38
CA GLU A 191 1.15 -16.05 4.58
C GLU A 191 0.58 -14.68 4.95
N ILE A 192 -0.73 -14.58 5.19
CA ILE A 192 -1.36 -13.33 5.64
C ILE A 192 -0.83 -12.88 7.01
N LYS A 193 -0.67 -13.80 7.97
CA LYS A 193 -0.08 -13.47 9.27
C LYS A 193 1.34 -12.95 9.12
N GLU A 194 2.11 -13.54 8.21
CA GLU A 194 3.46 -13.09 7.91
C GLU A 194 3.48 -11.68 7.29
N VAL A 195 2.59 -11.37 6.35
CA VAL A 195 2.41 -9.98 5.84
C VAL A 195 2.15 -9.01 6.98
N ILE A 196 1.23 -9.37 7.89
CA ILE A 196 0.84 -8.52 9.02
C ILE A 196 2.02 -8.32 9.96
N GLU A 197 2.76 -9.37 10.31
CA GLU A 197 3.93 -9.30 11.19
C GLU A 197 5.03 -8.44 10.59
N ARG A 198 5.42 -8.69 9.33
CA ARG A 198 6.48 -7.94 8.63
C ARG A 198 6.12 -6.46 8.50
N THR A 199 4.85 -6.16 8.20
CA THR A 199 4.35 -4.79 8.11
C THR A 199 4.35 -4.10 9.48
N ASN A 200 3.88 -4.79 10.53
CA ASN A 200 3.84 -4.21 11.86
C ASN A 200 5.25 -3.87 12.35
N LYS A 201 6.18 -4.81 12.23
CA LYS A 201 7.57 -4.66 12.66
C LYS A 201 8.32 -3.55 11.93
N THR A 202 7.97 -3.29 10.67
CA THR A 202 8.74 -2.36 9.81
C THR A 202 8.11 -0.97 9.71
N ILE A 203 6.77 -0.90 9.68
CA ILE A 203 6.04 0.34 9.47
C ILE A 203 5.33 0.79 10.75
N CYS A 204 4.54 -0.09 11.35
CA CYS A 204 3.61 0.29 12.42
C CYS A 204 4.29 0.57 13.76
N ASP A 205 5.18 -0.32 14.19
CA ASP A 205 5.82 -0.26 15.50
C ASP A 205 6.91 0.82 15.57
N PRO A 206 7.80 0.99 14.57
CA PRO A 206 8.93 1.92 14.70
C PRO A 206 8.65 3.35 14.18
N GLN A 207 7.53 3.59 13.49
CA GLN A 207 7.26 4.88 12.86
C GLN A 207 6.01 5.52 13.45
N HIS A 208 6.07 6.82 13.79
CA HIS A 208 4.89 7.51 14.30
C HIS A 208 3.81 7.62 13.21
N CYS A 209 2.57 7.29 13.58
CA CYS A 209 1.46 7.42 12.65
C CYS A 209 1.01 8.87 12.52
N ASP A 210 1.30 9.51 11.39
CA ASP A 210 0.85 10.85 11.08
C ASP A 210 0.51 11.00 9.58
N LEU A 211 -0.14 12.10 9.20
CA LEU A 211 -0.56 12.35 7.81
C LEU A 211 0.62 12.56 6.83
N TYR A 212 1.84 12.73 7.34
CA TYR A 212 3.01 13.24 6.62
C TYR A 212 4.19 12.26 6.53
N SER A 213 4.24 11.17 7.29
CA SER A 213 5.41 10.29 7.35
C SER A 213 5.04 8.81 7.21
N SER A 214 4.16 8.31 8.09
CA SER A 214 3.76 6.90 8.12
C SER A 214 2.27 6.80 8.41
N ASN A 215 1.47 6.44 7.41
CA ASN A 215 0.01 6.43 7.52
C ASN A 215 -0.58 5.09 7.06
N CYS A 216 -1.90 5.04 6.92
CA CYS A 216 -2.62 3.88 6.38
C CYS A 216 -2.11 3.46 4.99
N TYR A 217 -1.70 4.41 4.15
CA TYR A 217 -1.07 4.14 2.86
C TYR A 217 0.33 3.56 3.00
N SER A 218 1.17 4.11 3.89
CA SER A 218 2.49 3.52 4.14
C SER A 218 2.38 2.04 4.51
N ALA A 219 1.44 1.70 5.40
CA ALA A 219 1.24 0.33 5.84
C ALA A 219 0.65 -0.56 4.74
N SER A 220 -0.43 -0.15 4.07
CA SER A 220 -1.11 -0.98 3.07
C SER A 220 -0.29 -1.15 1.79
N THR A 221 0.43 -0.12 1.37
CA THR A 221 1.36 -0.20 0.23
C THR A 221 2.56 -1.09 0.57
N TYR A 222 3.11 -0.99 1.78
CA TYR A 222 4.16 -1.90 2.24
C TYR A 222 3.67 -3.35 2.33
N ALA A 223 2.50 -3.59 2.92
CA ALA A 223 1.89 -4.91 3.03
C ALA A 223 1.66 -5.54 1.64
N THR A 224 1.19 -4.75 0.67
CA THR A 224 1.01 -5.22 -0.71
C THR A 224 2.36 -5.59 -1.36
N ALA A 225 3.43 -4.86 -1.06
CA ALA A 225 4.78 -5.22 -1.50
C ALA A 225 5.32 -6.47 -0.77
N GLU A 226 4.97 -6.69 0.51
CA GLU A 226 5.29 -7.94 1.21
C GLU A 226 4.56 -9.15 0.61
N ILE A 227 3.35 -8.98 0.09
CA ILE A 227 2.64 -10.04 -0.65
C ILE A 227 3.48 -10.51 -1.86
N ILE A 228 4.07 -9.59 -2.62
CA ILE A 228 4.97 -9.94 -3.74
C ILE A 228 6.19 -10.74 -3.24
N LYS A 229 6.79 -10.34 -2.12
CA LYS A 229 7.93 -11.06 -1.53
C LYS A 229 7.54 -12.46 -1.08
N ILE A 230 6.41 -12.61 -0.40
CA ILE A 230 5.92 -13.92 0.04
C ILE A 230 5.64 -14.83 -1.16
N LEU A 231 4.98 -14.31 -2.20
CA LEU A 231 4.76 -15.07 -3.44
C LEU A 231 6.07 -15.48 -4.13
N HIS A 232 7.12 -14.66 -4.02
CA HIS A 232 8.45 -14.98 -4.54
C HIS A 232 9.19 -16.02 -3.70
N GLU A 233 9.06 -15.93 -2.37
CA GLU A 233 9.69 -16.80 -1.38
C GLU A 233 8.94 -18.13 -1.21
N ARG A 234 7.70 -18.23 -1.72
CA ARG A 234 6.88 -19.43 -1.65
C ARG A 234 7.63 -20.59 -2.30
N GLY A 235 7.79 -21.68 -1.58
CA GLY A 235 8.46 -22.88 -2.10
C GLY A 235 7.75 -23.39 -3.36
N GLY A 236 8.50 -23.68 -4.42
CA GLY A 236 7.98 -24.21 -5.68
C GLY A 236 8.09 -23.24 -6.86
N ALA A 237 7.28 -23.47 -7.90
CA ALA A 237 7.24 -22.60 -9.06
C ALA A 237 6.43 -21.33 -8.74
N VAL A 238 7.09 -20.18 -8.90
CA VAL A 238 6.45 -18.86 -8.75
C VAL A 238 5.53 -18.63 -9.95
N ASP A 239 4.27 -18.33 -9.67
CA ASP A 239 3.31 -17.90 -10.70
C ASP A 239 3.57 -16.43 -10.99
N LYS A 240 4.05 -16.16 -12.21
CA LYS A 240 4.40 -14.80 -12.65
C LYS A 240 3.17 -13.92 -12.80
N GLU A 241 2.01 -14.51 -13.10
CA GLU A 241 0.75 -13.80 -13.24
C GLU A 241 0.27 -13.30 -11.87
N ASP A 242 0.51 -14.08 -10.80
CA ASP A 242 0.26 -13.61 -9.42
C ASP A 242 1.11 -12.38 -9.10
N LEU A 243 2.42 -12.44 -9.36
CA LEU A 243 3.33 -11.31 -9.10
C LEU A 243 2.93 -10.06 -9.89
N GLN A 244 2.59 -10.23 -11.17
CA GLN A 244 2.17 -9.14 -12.04
C GLN A 244 0.87 -8.50 -11.55
N ALA A 245 -0.14 -9.31 -11.21
CA ALA A 245 -1.43 -8.85 -10.71
C ALA A 245 -1.29 -7.97 -9.45
N VAL A 246 -0.43 -8.38 -8.51
CA VAL A 246 -0.17 -7.59 -7.29
C VAL A 246 0.62 -6.31 -7.63
N ALA A 247 1.64 -6.40 -8.50
CA ALA A 247 2.47 -5.28 -8.88
C ALA A 247 1.70 -4.17 -9.61
N GLU A 248 0.73 -4.51 -10.45
CA GLU A 248 -0.10 -3.53 -11.16
C GLU A 248 -0.97 -2.71 -10.20
N VAL A 249 -1.66 -3.39 -9.29
CA VAL A 249 -2.48 -2.71 -8.27
C VAL A 249 -1.59 -1.90 -7.35
N LEU A 250 -0.42 -2.43 -6.94
CA LEU A 250 0.56 -1.70 -6.14
C LEU A 250 1.00 -0.41 -6.82
N ALA A 251 1.40 -0.48 -8.10
CA ALA A 251 1.88 0.66 -8.87
C ALA A 251 0.81 1.75 -9.00
N LYS A 252 -0.43 1.35 -9.24
CA LYS A 252 -1.59 2.25 -9.32
C LYS A 252 -1.87 2.92 -7.98
N ARG A 253 -1.97 2.13 -6.91
CA ARG A 253 -2.39 2.61 -5.58
C ARG A 253 -1.31 3.38 -4.84
N ALA A 254 -0.04 3.15 -5.18
CA ALA A 254 1.08 3.95 -4.66
C ALA A 254 1.01 5.43 -5.05
N LEU A 255 0.19 5.80 -6.04
CA LEU A 255 0.01 7.19 -6.50
C LEU A 255 -1.25 7.87 -5.95
N ASP A 256 -2.13 7.12 -5.26
CA ASP A 256 -3.26 7.72 -4.54
C ASP A 256 -2.74 8.75 -3.54
N ASN A 257 -3.60 9.70 -3.14
CA ASN A 257 -3.24 10.80 -2.22
C ASN A 257 -1.98 11.58 -2.66
N PHE A 258 -1.73 11.65 -3.97
CA PHE A 258 -0.52 12.26 -4.55
C PHE A 258 0.78 11.57 -4.09
N GLY A 259 0.74 10.24 -3.89
CA GLY A 259 1.88 9.44 -3.45
C GLY A 259 2.26 9.63 -1.97
N ARG A 260 1.46 10.37 -1.19
CA ARG A 260 1.69 10.52 0.25
C ARG A 260 1.46 9.21 0.98
N GLY A 261 2.40 8.86 1.85
CA GLY A 261 2.54 7.55 2.46
C GLY A 261 3.60 6.69 1.77
N VAL A 262 3.98 7.04 0.54
CA VAL A 262 5.02 6.36 -0.25
C VAL A 262 6.23 7.27 -0.45
N SER A 263 6.08 8.41 -1.12
CA SER A 263 7.21 9.29 -1.49
C SER A 263 7.92 9.89 -0.27
N ASN A 264 7.16 10.20 0.76
CA ASN A 264 7.60 10.74 2.04
C ASN A 264 8.01 9.67 3.06
N ASN A 265 7.93 8.39 2.70
CA ASN A 265 8.34 7.28 3.56
C ASN A 265 9.49 6.53 2.88
N SER A 266 10.72 6.75 3.34
CA SER A 266 11.91 6.19 2.69
C SER A 266 11.90 4.66 2.64
N VAL A 267 11.36 3.99 3.66
CA VAL A 267 11.28 2.52 3.71
C VAL A 267 10.33 2.00 2.62
N VAL A 268 9.13 2.58 2.53
CA VAL A 268 8.14 2.20 1.50
C VAL A 268 8.66 2.56 0.10
N SER A 269 9.24 3.75 -0.06
CA SER A 269 9.82 4.21 -1.32
C SER A 269 10.93 3.29 -1.82
N VAL A 270 11.89 2.90 -0.97
CA VAL A 270 12.96 1.96 -1.34
C VAL A 270 12.39 0.60 -1.73
N GLN A 271 11.41 0.09 -0.98
CA GLN A 271 10.74 -1.17 -1.29
C GLN A 271 10.12 -1.14 -2.70
N LEU A 272 9.35 -0.09 -3.01
CA LEU A 272 8.64 0.03 -4.29
C LEU A 272 9.55 0.38 -5.47
N THR A 273 10.67 1.06 -5.22
CA THR A 273 11.53 1.59 -6.28
C THR A 273 12.81 0.82 -6.50
N SER A 274 13.12 -0.16 -5.64
CA SER A 274 14.29 -1.02 -5.74
C SER A 274 13.96 -2.49 -5.53
N SER A 275 13.45 -2.87 -4.35
CA SER A 275 13.27 -4.28 -3.99
C SER A 275 12.24 -5.00 -4.86
N ILE A 276 11.05 -4.42 -5.02
CA ILE A 276 9.99 -5.02 -5.86
C ILE A 276 10.40 -5.07 -7.34
N PRO A 277 10.92 -3.99 -7.95
CA PRO A 277 11.43 -4.05 -9.32
C PRO A 277 12.51 -5.14 -9.53
N GLN A 278 13.37 -5.38 -8.55
CA GLN A 278 14.36 -6.45 -8.63
C GLN A 278 13.70 -7.83 -8.67
N ILE A 279 12.75 -8.11 -7.77
CA ILE A 279 12.00 -9.37 -7.75
C ILE A 279 11.27 -9.57 -9.08
N LEU A 280 10.58 -8.55 -9.58
CA LEU A 280 9.88 -8.64 -10.87
C LEU A 280 10.86 -8.96 -12.01
N GLN A 281 12.02 -8.33 -12.06
CA GLN A 281 13.05 -8.60 -13.06
C GLN A 281 13.61 -10.02 -12.99
N GLU A 282 13.79 -10.58 -11.80
CA GLU A 282 14.23 -11.97 -11.60
C GLU A 282 13.25 -12.96 -12.24
N HIS A 283 11.96 -12.60 -12.31
CA HIS A 283 10.92 -13.39 -12.98
C HIS A 283 10.66 -12.99 -14.44
N GLY A 284 11.41 -12.02 -14.98
CA GLY A 284 11.21 -11.50 -16.33
C GLY A 284 9.98 -10.60 -16.48
N LEU A 285 9.51 -10.02 -15.38
CA LEU A 285 8.41 -9.06 -15.32
C LEU A 285 8.96 -7.62 -15.22
N GLY A 286 8.23 -6.67 -15.80
CA GLY A 286 8.60 -5.25 -15.87
C GLY A 286 9.59 -4.92 -17.00
N GLU A 287 9.59 -3.66 -17.43
CA GLU A 287 10.63 -3.17 -18.35
C GLU A 287 11.98 -3.27 -17.64
N ALA A 288 12.90 -4.04 -18.21
CA ALA A 288 14.22 -4.19 -17.64
C ALA A 288 14.81 -2.81 -17.34
N LEU A 289 15.29 -2.56 -16.10
CA LEU A 289 16.13 -1.41 -15.76
C LEU A 289 17.51 -1.52 -16.46
N LYS A 290 17.55 -1.95 -17.72
CA LYS A 290 18.71 -2.03 -18.60
C LYS A 290 19.08 -0.64 -19.12
N SER A 291 19.35 0.34 -18.25
CA SER A 291 19.98 1.60 -18.71
C SER A 291 20.53 2.51 -17.59
N GLU A 292 21.18 2.00 -16.55
CA GLU A 292 22.07 2.89 -15.75
C GLU A 292 23.51 2.38 -15.57
N LYS A 293 23.78 1.07 -15.70
CA LYS A 293 25.16 0.56 -15.67
C LYS A 293 25.95 0.70 -16.98
N ALA A 294 25.32 1.09 -18.09
CA ALA A 294 26.01 1.19 -19.39
C ALA A 294 26.74 2.54 -19.63
N ASN A 295 26.49 3.57 -18.81
CA ASN A 295 27.12 4.90 -18.98
C ASN A 295 28.29 5.19 -18.04
N THR A 296 28.63 4.28 -17.11
CA THR A 296 29.77 4.48 -16.18
C THR A 296 31.08 3.86 -16.67
N ILE A 297 31.10 3.15 -17.82
CA ILE A 297 32.32 2.46 -18.34
C ILE A 297 32.81 3.06 -19.68
N LYS A 298 32.32 4.23 -20.11
CA LYS A 298 32.79 4.90 -21.35
C LYS A 298 33.49 6.25 -21.14
N LEU A 299 34.06 6.48 -19.96
CA LEU A 299 34.96 7.61 -19.67
C LEU A 299 36.27 7.08 -19.11
N GLY A 300 37.06 6.46 -19.97
CA GLY A 300 38.36 5.91 -19.60
C GLY A 300 38.93 5.13 -20.76
N ASN A 301 39.32 5.84 -21.82
CA ASN A 301 40.45 5.56 -22.70
C ASN A 301 40.36 6.44 -23.94
N SER A 302 40.93 7.64 -23.84
CA SER A 302 41.41 8.42 -25.00
C SER A 302 42.62 9.23 -24.59
N THR A 303 43.74 8.52 -24.40
CA THR A 303 45.09 9.08 -24.50
C THR A 303 45.95 7.99 -25.13
N GLU A 304 46.08 8.05 -26.44
CA GLU A 304 47.33 7.92 -27.21
C GLU A 304 47.05 8.30 -28.67
#